data_AF-A0A5C8BM03-F1
#
_entry.id   AF-A0A5C8BM03-F1
#
_cell.length_a   1.000
_cell.length_b   1.000
_cell.length_c   1.000
_cell.angle_alpha   90.00
_cell.angle_beta   90.00
_cell.angle_gamma   90.00
#
_symmetry.space_group_name_H-M   'P 1'
#
loop_
_entity.id
_entity.type
_entity.pdbx_description
1 polymer ?
#
loop_
_entity_poly.entity_id
_entity_poly.type
_entity_poly.pdbx_seq_one_letter_code
_entity_poly.pdbx_strand_id
1 'polypeptide(L)' 'MKVLILGGGVIGVTTAWYLAEAGCEVTVIDRQDETALETSFGNCG' A
#
# COMPACT_ATOMS: atom_id res chain seq x y z
N MET A 1 -9.27 -10.81 -9.93
CA MET A 1 -8.18 -10.13 -10.70
C MET A 1 -6.94 -10.08 -9.81
N LYS A 2 -5.71 -10.22 -10.35
CA LYS A 2 -4.48 -10.09 -9.56
C LYS A 2 -3.87 -8.70 -9.74
N VAL A 3 -3.47 -8.05 -8.66
CA VAL A 3 -2.88 -6.70 -8.67
C VAL A 3 -1.59 -6.67 -7.87
N LEU A 4 -0.55 -6.08 -8.45
CA LEU A 4 0.70 -5.76 -7.75
C LEU A 4 0.77 -4.25 -7.51
N ILE A 5 1.00 -3.86 -6.25
CA ILE A 5 1.22 -2.47 -5.85
C ILE A 5 2.67 -2.34 -5.38
N LEU A 6 3.37 -1.34 -5.93
CA LEU A 6 4.74 -0.99 -5.55
C LEU A 6 4.71 0.26 -4.68
N GLY A 7 5.07 0.11 -3.40
CA GLY A 7 5.02 1.14 -2.37
C GLY A 7 3.94 0.88 -1.33
N GLY A 8 4.34 0.82 -0.06
CA GLY A 8 3.51 0.64 1.14
C GLY A 8 3.31 1.93 1.94
N GLY A 9 3.39 3.09 1.27
CA GLY A 9 2.92 4.36 1.82
C GLY A 9 1.40 4.46 1.83
N VAL A 10 0.85 5.56 2.37
CA VAL A 10 -0.60 5.77 2.58
C VAL A 10 -1.43 5.51 1.32
N ILE A 11 -0.97 5.95 0.15
CA ILE A 11 -1.67 5.73 -1.12
C ILE A 11 -1.67 4.25 -1.53
N GLY A 12 -0.54 3.57 -1.35
CA GLY A 12 -0.41 2.16 -1.69
C GLY A 12 -1.32 1.28 -0.84
N VAL A 13 -1.31 1.46 0.48
CA VAL A 13 -2.13 0.66 1.40
C VAL A 13 -3.62 0.95 1.27
N THR A 14 -4.03 2.20 1.05
CA THR A 14 -5.44 2.55 0.84
C THR A 14 -5.95 2.03 -0.51
N THR A 15 -5.14 2.11 -1.57
CA THR A 15 -5.47 1.49 -2.86
C THR A 15 -5.61 -0.02 -2.74
N ALA A 16 -4.68 -0.67 -2.02
CA ALA A 16 -4.72 -2.11 -1.78
C ALA A 16 -6.02 -2.52 -1.08
N TRP A 17 -6.42 -1.76 -0.06
CA TRP A 17 -7.65 -1.99 0.69
C TRP A 17 -8.87 -1.95 -0.24
N TYR A 18 -9.02 -0.91 -1.06
CA TYR A 18 -10.21 -0.76 -1.92
C TYR A 18 -10.27 -1.83 -3.01
N LEU A 19 -9.11 -2.24 -3.52
CA LEU A 19 -9.03 -3.33 -4.50
C LEU A 19 -9.33 -4.69 -3.86
N ALA A 20 -8.88 -4.93 -2.63
CA ALA A 20 -9.20 -6.15 -1.89
C ALA A 20 -10.71 -6.25 -1.62
N GLU A 21 -11.35 -5.16 -1.19
CA GLU A 21 -12.82 -5.11 -1.05
C GLU A 21 -13.56 -5.37 -2.37
N ALA A 22 -13.04 -4.88 -3.49
CA ALA A 22 -13.58 -5.16 -4.81
C ALA A 22 -13.34 -6.60 -5.31
N GLY A 23 -12.76 -7.48 -4.49
CA GLY A 23 -12.51 -8.88 -4.82
C GLY A 23 -11.23 -9.12 -5.63
N CYS A 24 -10.27 -8.19 -5.61
CA CYS A 24 -8.95 -8.41 -6.18
C CYS A 24 -8.03 -9.17 -5.20
N GLU A 25 -7.20 -10.05 -5.76
CA GLU A 25 -6.04 -10.63 -5.05
C GLU A 25 -4.89 -9.62 -5.17
N VAL A 26 -4.55 -8.96 -4.05
CA VAL A 26 -3.57 -7.87 -4.03
C VAL A 26 -2.29 -8.29 -3.34
N THR A 27 -1.15 -8.04 -3.97
CA THR A 27 0.18 -8.11 -3.36
C THR A 27 0.76 -6.69 -3.28
N VAL A 28 1.20 -6.28 -2.10
CA VAL A 28 1.93 -5.02 -1.91
C VAL A 28 3.39 -5.34 -1.66
N ILE A 29 4.29 -4.66 -2.36
CA ILE A 29 5.74 -4.74 -2.13
C ILE A 29 6.23 -3.34 -1.78
N ASP A 30 6.92 -3.20 -0.66
CA ASP A 30 7.67 -2.01 -0.30
C ASP A 30 9.18 -2.31 -0.43
N ARG A 31 9.97 -1.26 -0.68
CA ARG A 31 11.44 -1.34 -0.67
C ARG A 31 12.00 -1.29 0.76
N GLN A 32 11.25 -0.70 1.68
CA GLN A 32 11.61 -0.58 3.08
C GLN A 32 11.23 -1.86 3.85
N ASP A 33 11.89 -2.10 4.99
CA ASP A 33 11.63 -3.28 5.82
C ASP A 33 10.20 -3.28 6.41
N GLU A 34 9.59 -2.10 6.58
CA GLU A 34 8.21 -1.94 7.03
C GLU A 34 7.46 -0.89 6.18
N THR A 35 6.13 -0.95 6.24
CA THR A 35 5.26 0.01 5.56
C THR A 35 5.39 1.42 6.15
N ALA A 36 5.09 2.42 5.32
CA ALA A 36 5.01 3.83 5.70
C ALA A 36 6.30 4.52 6.17
N LEU A 37 7.48 3.88 6.15
CA LEU A 37 8.76 4.43 6.64
C LEU A 37 9.35 5.64 5.86
N GLU A 38 8.59 6.27 4.97
CA GLU A 38 9.02 7.43 4.18
C GLU A 38 8.04 8.60 4.32
N THR A 39 7.60 9.24 3.23
CA THR A 39 6.73 10.43 3.24
C THR A 39 5.39 10.24 3.98
N SER A 40 4.98 9.00 4.21
CA SER A 40 3.78 8.70 5.00
C SER A 40 4.02 8.76 6.52
N PHE A 41 5.28 8.62 6.98
CA PHE A 41 5.65 8.72 8.37
C PHE A 41 5.88 10.18 8.76
N GLY A 42 5.25 10.62 9.87
CA GLY A 42 5.54 11.93 10.46
C GLY A 42 5.16 13.14 9.61
N ASN A 43 4.15 13.02 8.73
CA ASN A 43 3.70 14.10 7.83
C ASN A 43 2.65 15.06 8.42
N CYS A 44 2.31 14.91 9.71
CA CYS A 44 1.25 15.65 10.42
C CYS A 44 -0.20 15.31 10.00
N GLY A 45 -0.41 14.16 9.34
CA GLY A 45 -1.68 13.80 8.71
C GLY A 45 -1.78 14.36 7.29
#